data_AF-A0A7W8UHW3-F1
#
_entry.id   AF-A0A7W8UHW3-F1
#
_cell.length_a   1.000
_cell.length_b   1.000
_cell.length_c   1.000
_cell.angle_alpha   90.00
_cell.angle_beta   90.00
_cell.angle_gamma   90.00
#
_symmetry.space_group_name_H-M   'P 1'
#
loop_
_entity.id
_entity.type
_entity.pdbx_description
1 polymer ?
#
loop_
_entity_poly.entity_id
_entity_poly.type
_entity_poly.pdbx_seq_one_letter_code
_entity_poly.pdbx_strand_id
1 'polypeptide(L)'
;DGFEIGDTVRISPAFTFGISHVTHTQEGRERKNELEHNGDARTLFYLGPELNLSFNAMPDVDFFWRIHHRSGAWGTLGDMHGGSSANVFGVRFNF
;
A
#
# COMPACT_ATOMS: atom_id res chain seq x y z
N ASP A 1 -4.99 18.16 -0.91
CA ASP A 1 -4.52 19.10 -1.96
C ASP A 1 -3.82 18.33 -3.07
N GLY A 2 -4.03 18.74 -4.32
CA GLY A 2 -3.53 18.05 -5.52
C GLY A 2 -3.13 19.04 -6.61
N PHE A 3 -2.47 18.53 -7.65
CA PHE A 3 -2.08 19.28 -8.84
C PHE A 3 -3.10 19.09 -9.96
N GLU A 4 -3.54 20.17 -10.58
CA GLU A 4 -4.51 20.14 -11.67
C GLU A 4 -3.81 20.28 -13.03
N ILE A 5 -4.22 19.46 -14.00
CA ILE A 5 -3.80 19.54 -15.40
C ILE A 5 -4.97 20.09 -16.21
N GLY A 6 -4.91 21.39 -16.47
CA GLY A 6 -6.05 22.16 -16.98
C GLY A 6 -7.27 22.04 -16.05
N ASP A 7 -8.46 22.20 -16.62
CA ASP A 7 -9.72 22.10 -15.88
C ASP A 7 -10.35 20.70 -16.02
N THR A 8 -9.56 19.64 -16.13
CA THR A 8 -10.07 18.29 -16.45
C THR A 8 -9.59 17.21 -15.49
N VAL A 9 -8.30 17.19 -15.17
CA VAL A 9 -7.68 16.11 -14.39
C VAL A 9 -7.03 16.69 -13.15
N ARG A 10 -7.30 16.09 -12.00
CA ARG A 10 -6.62 16.38 -10.73
C ARG A 10 -5.81 15.17 -10.29
N ILE A 11 -4.54 15.39 -10.00
CA ILE A 11 -3.62 14.40 -9.44
C ILE A 11 -3.42 14.71 -7.95
N SER A 12 -3.79 13.81 -7.05
CA SER A 12 -3.63 14.04 -5.61
C SER A 12 -2.83 12.93 -4.93
N PRO A 13 -1.80 13.27 -4.13
CA PRO A 13 -1.13 12.28 -3.29
C PRO A 13 -2.00 11.89 -2.11
N ALA A 14 -1.89 10.64 -1.70
CA ALA A 14 -2.46 10.11 -0.47
C ALA A 14 -1.47 9.17 0.20
N PHE A 15 -1.65 8.97 1.49
CA PHE A 15 -0.82 8.06 2.28
C PHE A 15 -1.65 7.37 3.33
N THR A 16 -1.51 6.06 3.45
CA THR A 16 -2.08 5.26 4.53
C THR A 16 -0.97 4.60 5.32
N PHE A 17 -1.06 4.66 6.64
CA PHE A 17 -0.19 3.91 7.54
C PHE A 17 -1.03 3.19 8.59
N GLY A 18 -0.61 1.98 8.96
CA GLY A 18 -1.26 1.22 10.02
C GLY A 18 -0.67 -0.17 10.20
N ILE A 19 -1.51 -1.07 10.69
CA ILE A 19 -1.18 -2.49 10.88
C ILE A 19 -1.92 -3.31 9.84
N SER A 20 -1.25 -4.32 9.29
CA SER A 20 -1.84 -5.37 8.45
C SER A 20 -1.81 -6.71 9.18
N HIS A 21 -2.84 -7.52 8.98
CA HIS A 21 -2.87 -8.91 9.42
C HIS A 21 -3.26 -9.81 8.25
N VAL A 22 -2.53 -10.91 8.05
CA VAL A 22 -2.79 -11.89 6.99
C VAL A 22 -2.93 -13.30 7.57
N THR A 23 -3.74 -14.13 6.93
CA THR A 23 -3.90 -15.54 7.32
C THR A 23 -2.75 -16.41 6.82
N HIS A 24 -2.10 -16.00 5.73
CA HIS A 24 -0.97 -16.68 5.12
C HIS A 24 0.08 -15.66 4.69
N THR A 25 1.34 -15.98 4.95
CA THR A 25 2.49 -15.18 4.53
C THR A 25 2.59 -15.14 3.02
N GLN A 26 2.93 -13.98 2.45
CA GLN A 26 3.12 -13.87 1.01
C GLN A 26 4.37 -14.66 0.59
N GLU A 27 4.22 -15.53 -0.40
CA GLU A 27 5.35 -16.23 -1.01
C GLU A 27 6.37 -15.26 -1.63
N GLY A 28 7.64 -15.69 -1.65
CA GLY A 28 8.74 -14.87 -2.13
C GLY A 28 9.48 -14.13 -1.01
N ARG A 29 9.68 -12.82 -1.13
CA ARG A 29 10.59 -12.06 -0.23
C ARG A 29 10.16 -12.10 1.23
N GLU A 30 8.86 -12.01 1.50
CA GLU A 30 8.31 -12.04 2.86
C GLU A 30 8.49 -13.42 3.48
N ARG A 31 8.00 -14.49 2.82
CA ARG A 31 8.19 -15.87 3.30
C ARG A 31 9.66 -16.27 3.47
N LYS A 32 10.55 -15.86 2.56
CA LYS A 32 11.99 -16.10 2.71
C LYS A 32 12.54 -15.46 3.98
N ASN A 33 12.15 -14.22 4.25
CA ASN A 33 12.62 -13.53 5.45
C ASN A 33 12.07 -14.14 6.73
N GLU A 34 10.79 -14.52 6.73
CA GLU A 34 10.16 -15.24 7.84
C GLU A 34 10.93 -16.52 8.19
N LEU A 35 11.35 -17.29 7.17
CA LEU A 35 12.14 -18.50 7.37
C LEU A 35 13.59 -18.21 7.82
N GLU A 36 14.24 -17.20 7.23
CA GLU A 36 15.62 -16.82 7.57
C GLU A 36 15.78 -16.36 9.03
N HIS A 37 14.75 -15.70 9.57
CA HIS A 37 14.76 -15.17 10.94
C HIS A 37 13.95 -16.01 11.92
N ASN A 38 13.33 -17.10 11.49
CA ASN A 38 12.36 -17.84 12.30
C ASN A 38 11.27 -16.90 12.90
N GLY A 39 10.82 -15.95 12.06
CA GLY A 39 9.86 -14.90 12.42
C GLY A 39 8.40 -15.29 12.16
N ASP A 40 7.52 -14.29 12.27
CA ASP A 40 6.08 -14.37 12.01
C ASP A 40 5.61 -13.17 11.16
N ALA A 41 5.27 -13.42 9.90
CA ALA A 41 4.85 -12.38 8.96
C ALA A 41 3.33 -12.10 8.98
N ARG A 42 2.57 -12.69 9.92
CA ARG A 42 1.11 -12.51 9.99
C ARG A 42 0.73 -11.08 10.28
N THR A 43 1.37 -10.45 11.27
CA THR A 43 1.06 -9.07 11.67
C THR A 43 2.25 -8.15 11.40
N LEU A 44 2.11 -7.23 10.46
CA LEU A 44 3.20 -6.32 10.03
C LEU A 44 2.70 -4.89 9.87
N PHE A 45 3.61 -3.92 9.88
CA PHE A 45 3.29 -2.55 9.52
C PHE A 45 2.87 -2.48 8.06
N TYR A 46 1.92 -1.62 7.76
CA TYR A 46 1.43 -1.32 6.42
C TYR A 46 1.71 0.13 6.06
N LEU A 47 2.24 0.33 4.86
CA LEU A 47 2.48 1.63 4.25
C LEU A 47 1.87 1.63 2.84
N GLY A 48 1.03 2.63 2.58
CA GLY A 48 0.30 2.80 1.33
C GLY A 48 0.43 4.20 0.76
N PRO A 49 1.62 4.64 0.30
CA PRO A 49 1.71 5.83 -0.53
C PRO A 49 0.96 5.60 -1.85
N GLU A 50 0.20 6.61 -2.27
CA GLU A 50 -0.76 6.53 -3.36
C GLU A 50 -0.81 7.84 -4.15
N LEU A 51 -1.03 7.72 -5.45
CA LEU A 51 -1.41 8.83 -6.33
C LEU A 51 -2.81 8.54 -6.88
N ASN A 52 -3.70 9.51 -6.74
CA ASN A 52 -5.06 9.46 -7.28
C ASN A 52 -5.17 10.36 -8.50
N LEU A 53 -6.00 9.95 -9.45
CA LEU A 53 -6.41 10.68 -10.64
C LEU A 53 -7.93 10.84 -10.59
N SER A 54 -8.39 12.07 -10.38
CA SER A 54 -9.80 12.46 -10.42
C SER A 54 -10.09 13.23 -11.71
N PHE A 55 -11.32 13.12 -12.22
CA PHE A 55 -11.75 13.83 -13.42
C PHE A 55 -13.01 14.64 -13.17
N ASN A 56 -13.08 15.87 -13.70
CA ASN A 56 -14.26 16.73 -13.53
C ASN A 56 -15.53 16.13 -14.17
N ALA A 57 -15.39 15.31 -15.21
CA ALA A 57 -16.50 14.61 -15.86
C ALA A 57 -17.08 13.46 -15.01
N MET A 58 -16.33 12.98 -14.01
CA MET A 58 -16.72 11.87 -13.12
C MET A 58 -16.26 12.20 -11.70
N PRO A 59 -16.89 13.20 -11.04
CA PRO A 59 -16.41 13.74 -9.77
C PRO A 59 -16.39 12.73 -8.62
N ASP A 60 -17.19 11.68 -8.73
CA ASP A 60 -17.35 10.63 -7.71
C ASP A 60 -16.41 9.43 -7.94
N VAL A 61 -15.55 9.47 -8.96
CA VAL A 61 -14.67 8.37 -9.33
C VAL A 61 -13.21 8.80 -9.37
N ASP A 62 -12.36 8.06 -8.66
CA ASP A 62 -10.91 8.18 -8.71
C ASP A 62 -10.28 6.91 -9.28
N PHE A 63 -9.29 7.07 -10.16
CA PHE A 63 -8.33 6.02 -10.47
C PHE A 63 -7.12 6.19 -9.57
N PHE A 64 -6.50 5.13 -9.10
CA PHE A 64 -5.32 5.25 -8.25
C PHE A 64 -4.24 4.24 -8.59
N TRP A 65 -3.00 4.65 -8.32
CA TRP A 65 -1.85 3.77 -8.21
C TRP A 65 -1.29 3.86 -6.79
N ARG A 66 -1.08 2.70 -6.15
CA ARG A 66 -0.61 2.57 -4.77
C ARG A 66 0.51 1.55 -4.68
N ILE A 67 1.50 1.86 -3.84
CA ILE A 67 2.46 0.84 -3.37
C ILE A 67 1.89 0.26 -2.08
N HIS A 68 1.48 -1.01 -2.10
CA HIS A 68 1.07 -1.75 -0.91
C HIS A 68 2.32 -2.36 -0.29
N HIS A 69 2.92 -1.69 0.69
CA HIS A 69 4.11 -2.17 1.38
C HIS A 69 3.78 -2.75 2.75
N ARG A 70 4.36 -3.91 3.07
CA ARG A 70 4.29 -4.56 4.39
C ARG A 70 5.70 -4.85 4.89
N SER A 71 5.99 -4.56 6.17
CA SER A 71 7.30 -4.86 6.78
C SER A 71 7.24 -4.97 8.29
N GLY A 72 8.23 -5.67 8.87
CA GLY A 72 8.40 -5.77 10.32
C GLY A 72 9.21 -4.64 10.95
N ALA A 73 9.68 -3.67 10.15
CA ALA A 73 10.52 -2.55 10.58
C ALA A 73 11.73 -3.00 11.42
N TRP A 74 12.66 -3.73 10.78
CA TRP A 74 13.88 -4.26 11.42
C TRP A 74 13.59 -5.14 12.65
N GLY A 75 12.61 -6.05 12.54
CA GLY A 75 12.29 -7.01 13.59
C GLY A 75 11.33 -6.51 14.67
N THR A 76 10.91 -5.24 14.61
CA THR A 76 9.93 -4.66 15.56
C THR A 76 8.63 -5.47 15.62
N LEU A 77 8.12 -5.93 14.48
CA LEU A 77 6.97 -6.84 14.42
C LEU A 77 7.39 -8.19 13.84
N GLY A 78 7.07 -9.26 14.59
CA GLY A 78 7.23 -10.64 14.15
C GLY A 78 8.67 -11.06 13.86
N ASP A 79 9.67 -10.33 14.38
CA ASP A 79 11.09 -10.52 14.04
C ASP A 79 11.39 -10.46 12.52
N MET A 80 10.51 -9.77 11.78
CA MET A 80 10.64 -9.59 10.34
C MET A 80 11.56 -8.41 10.02
N HIS A 81 12.74 -8.70 9.49
CA HIS A 81 13.76 -7.70 9.15
C HIS A 81 13.65 -7.17 7.72
N GLY A 82 12.79 -7.79 6.91
CA GLY A 82 12.48 -7.38 5.55
C GLY A 82 11.06 -6.87 5.40
N GLY A 83 10.73 -6.51 4.16
CA GLY A 83 9.38 -6.18 3.73
C GLY A 83 9.12 -6.65 2.31
N SER A 84 7.85 -6.64 1.95
CA SER A 84 7.33 -6.94 0.62
C SER A 84 6.51 -5.75 0.13
N SER A 85 6.46 -5.56 -1.19
CA SER A 85 5.64 -4.53 -1.81
C SER A 85 4.92 -5.07 -3.02
N ALA A 86 3.67 -4.62 -3.22
CA ALA A 86 2.93 -4.82 -4.44
C ALA A 86 2.54 -3.46 -5.06
N ASN A 87 2.55 -3.39 -6.39
CA ASN A 87 1.93 -2.27 -7.11
C ASN A 87 0.44 -2.58 -7.28
N VAL A 88 -0.41 -1.66 -6.85
CA VAL A 88 -1.87 -1.78 -6.93
C VAL A 88 -2.39 -0.66 -7.81
N PHE A 89 -3.17 -1.02 -8.82
CA PHE A 89 -3.96 -0.10 -9.61
C PHE A 89 -5.43 -0.37 -9.32
N GLY A 90 -6.23 0.69 -9.15
CA GLY A 90 -7.62 0.51 -8.80
C GLY A 90 -8.49 1.70 -9.15
N VAL A 91 -9.79 1.49 -8.93
CA VAL A 91 -10.84 2.50 -9.07
C VAL A 91 -11.52 2.62 -7.71
N ARG A 92 -11.77 3.86 -7.27
CA ARG A 92 -12.48 4.19 -6.03
C ARG A 92 -13.72 5.00 -6.38
N PHE A 93 -14.85 4.63 -5.79
CA PHE A 93 -16.09 5.38 -5.85
C PHE A 93 -16.29 6.12 -4.53
N ASN A 94 -16.55 7.42 -4.59
CA ASN A 94 -16.78 8.31 -3.47
C ASN A 94 -18.29 8.58 -3.36
N PHE A 95 -18.89 8.41 -2.18
CA PHE A 95 -20.33 8.54 -1.93
C PHE A 95 -20.64 9.54 -0.81
#